data_AF-A0A368ECX6-F1
#
_entry.id   AF-A0A368ECX6-F1
#
_cell.length_a   1.000
_cell.length_b   1.000
_cell.length_c   1.000
_cell.angle_alpha   90.00
_cell.angle_beta   90.00
_cell.angle_gamma   90.00
#
_symmetry.space_group_name_H-M   'P 1'
#
loop_
_entity.id
_entity.type
_entity.pdbx_description
1 polymer ?
#
loop_
_entity_poly.entity_id
_entity_poly.type
_entity_poly.pdbx_seq_one_letter_code
_entity_poly.pdbx_strand_id
1 'polypeptide(L)'
;IKGGVLVIHNAKFDIGFLNSELKMANMPLIEIQKTIDTVHLAREKIPGAAASLDALCKRFEIDLSLREKHGALLDAKLLAEVYLQLTGGRQSSLSLEQEHTDKSKKVINKEEPKLDNLTFIEATLTEQEKEEHTEMINKINSSLWLK
;
A
#
# COMPACT_ATOMS: atom_id res chain seq x y z
N ILE A 1 -17.24 -13.09 -20.00
CA ILE A 1 -16.53 -12.84 -18.71
C ILE A 1 -17.62 -12.58 -17.67
N LYS A 2 -17.94 -13.58 -16.83
CA LYS A 2 -19.08 -13.48 -15.91
C LYS A 2 -18.56 -13.49 -14.47
N GLY A 3 -18.82 -12.42 -13.73
CA GLY A 3 -18.47 -12.31 -12.30
C GLY A 3 -17.06 -11.83 -11.97
N GLY A 4 -16.22 -11.51 -12.96
CA GLY A 4 -14.87 -10.98 -12.75
C GLY A 4 -14.76 -9.47 -12.98
N VAL A 5 -13.84 -8.82 -12.27
CA VAL A 5 -13.47 -7.41 -12.51
C VAL A 5 -12.36 -7.36 -13.56
N LEU A 6 -12.52 -6.50 -14.56
CA LEU A 6 -11.52 -6.30 -15.60
C LEU A 6 -10.55 -5.20 -15.20
N VAL A 7 -9.27 -5.54 -15.12
CA VAL A 7 -8.18 -4.59 -14.89
C VAL A 7 -7.44 -4.42 -16.22
N ILE A 8 -7.45 -3.22 -16.77
CA ILE A 8 -6.91 -2.93 -18.12
C ILE A 8 -6.04 -1.67 -18.05
N HIS A 9 -4.91 -1.69 -18.76
CA HIS A 9 -4.08 -0.51 -18.93
C HIS A 9 -4.60 0.33 -20.09
N ASN A 10 -5.15 1.52 -19.81
CA ASN A 10 -5.85 2.35 -20.80
C ASN A 10 -7.12 1.67 -21.35
N ALA A 11 -8.07 1.39 -20.44
CA ALA A 11 -9.28 0.59 -20.70
C ALA A 11 -10.07 1.02 -21.94
N LYS A 12 -10.05 2.31 -22.33
CA LYS A 12 -10.74 2.82 -23.52
C LYS A 12 -10.28 2.14 -24.81
N PHE A 13 -9.00 1.79 -24.90
CA PHE A 13 -8.43 1.16 -26.08
C PHE A 13 -8.98 -0.26 -26.23
N ASP A 14 -8.67 -1.16 -25.29
CA ASP A 14 -9.05 -2.58 -25.37
C ASP A 14 -10.56 -2.79 -25.36
N ILE A 15 -11.32 -2.02 -24.56
CA ILE A 15 -12.78 -2.14 -24.52
C ILE A 15 -13.40 -1.71 -25.85
N GLY A 16 -12.81 -0.75 -26.55
CA GLY A 16 -13.23 -0.38 -27.90
C GLY A 16 -13.12 -1.55 -28.88
N PHE A 17 -11.97 -2.24 -28.88
CA PHE A 17 -11.75 -3.42 -29.72
C PHE A 17 -12.68 -4.58 -29.32
N LEU A 18 -12.75 -4.91 -28.03
CA LEU A 18 -13.59 -5.99 -27.53
C LEU A 18 -15.07 -5.74 -27.85
N ASN A 19 -15.56 -4.52 -27.65
CA ASN A 19 -16.96 -4.20 -27.95
C ASN A 19 -17.27 -4.22 -29.46
N SER A 20 -16.29 -3.91 -30.32
CA SER A 20 -16.45 -4.06 -31.77
C SER A 20 -16.66 -5.53 -32.14
N GLU A 21 -15.80 -6.41 -31.65
CA GLU A 21 -15.89 -7.86 -31.90
C GLU A 21 -17.17 -8.47 -31.29
N LEU A 22 -17.52 -8.09 -30.05
CA LEU A 22 -18.75 -8.54 -29.40
C LEU A 22 -19.99 -8.09 -30.16
N LYS A 23 -19.98 -6.87 -30.71
CA LYS A 23 -21.07 -6.38 -31.57
C LYS A 23 -21.20 -7.21 -32.84
N MET A 24 -20.09 -7.57 -33.48
CA MET A 24 -20.10 -8.44 -34.66
C MET A 24 -20.61 -9.86 -34.33
N ALA A 25 -20.31 -10.35 -33.13
CA ALA A 25 -20.77 -11.64 -32.62
C ALA A 25 -22.20 -11.61 -32.00
N ASN A 26 -22.91 -10.49 -32.05
CA ASN A 26 -24.22 -10.29 -31.39
C ASN A 26 -24.21 -10.66 -29.89
N MET A 27 -23.12 -10.34 -29.19
CA MET A 27 -22.95 -10.58 -27.76
C MET A 27 -23.13 -9.29 -26.95
N PRO A 28 -23.45 -9.40 -25.64
CA PRO A 28 -23.52 -8.25 -24.74
C PRO A 28 -22.21 -7.47 -24.69
N LEU A 29 -22.30 -6.14 -24.76
CA LEU A 29 -21.14 -5.24 -24.68
C LEU A 29 -20.62 -5.11 -23.25
N ILE A 30 -19.33 -4.82 -23.14
CA ILE A 30 -18.66 -4.54 -21.87
C ILE A 30 -18.81 -3.05 -21.54
N GLU A 31 -19.38 -2.76 -20.37
CA GLU A 31 -19.46 -1.41 -19.82
C GLU A 31 -18.11 -0.97 -19.25
N ILE A 32 -17.53 0.11 -19.80
CA ILE A 32 -16.22 0.61 -19.36
C ILE A 32 -16.21 1.04 -17.89
N GLN A 33 -17.35 1.47 -17.35
CA GLN A 33 -17.50 1.88 -15.94
C GLN A 33 -17.30 0.74 -14.94
N LYS A 34 -17.44 -0.52 -15.39
CA LYS A 34 -17.22 -1.72 -14.59
C LYS A 34 -15.78 -2.24 -14.68
N THR A 35 -14.90 -1.48 -15.33
CA THR A 35 -13.49 -1.83 -15.53
C THR A 35 -12.60 -0.90 -14.71
N ILE A 36 -11.49 -1.44 -14.22
CA ILE A 36 -10.45 -0.69 -13.53
C ILE A 36 -9.40 -0.29 -14.55
N ASP A 37 -9.25 1.02 -14.77
CA ASP A 37 -8.18 1.57 -15.60
C ASP A 37 -6.93 1.83 -14.74
N THR A 38 -5.88 1.04 -14.99
CA THR A 38 -4.63 1.17 -14.22
C THR A 38 -3.88 2.46 -14.52
N VAL A 39 -4.11 3.12 -15.66
CA VAL A 39 -3.53 4.44 -15.94
C VAL A 39 -4.15 5.50 -15.03
N HIS A 40 -5.47 5.43 -14.84
CA HIS A 40 -6.15 6.32 -13.91
C HIS A 40 -5.69 6.07 -12.48
N LEU A 41 -5.66 4.79 -12.08
CA LEU A 41 -5.16 4.37 -10.76
C LEU A 41 -3.72 4.83 -10.50
N ALA A 42 -2.84 4.68 -11.49
CA ALA A 42 -1.44 5.12 -11.38
C ALA A 42 -1.32 6.64 -11.22
N ARG A 43 -2.15 7.42 -11.91
CA ARG A 43 -2.16 8.90 -11.80
C ARG A 43 -2.67 9.37 -10.44
N GLU A 44 -3.64 8.67 -9.87
CA GLU A 44 -4.17 8.97 -8.53
C GLU A 44 -3.15 8.63 -7.45
N LYS A 45 -2.56 7.43 -7.50
CA LYS A 45 -1.58 6.97 -6.52
C LYS A 45 -0.25 7.72 -6.63
N ILE A 46 0.15 8.07 -7.85
CA ILE A 46 1.43 8.69 -8.09
C ILE A 46 1.33 9.88 -9.05
N PRO A 47 0.89 11.04 -8.55
CA PRO A 47 0.71 12.22 -9.37
C PRO A 47 2.05 12.70 -9.96
N GLY A 48 2.03 13.09 -11.24
CA GLY A 48 3.18 13.66 -11.95
C GLY A 48 4.17 12.64 -12.53
N ALA A 49 4.03 11.35 -12.25
CA ALA A 49 4.86 10.32 -12.88
C ALA A 49 4.28 9.83 -14.22
N ALA A 50 5.16 9.31 -15.08
CA ALA A 50 4.73 8.62 -16.29
C ALA A 50 3.90 7.37 -15.92
N ALA A 51 2.71 7.27 -16.50
CA ALA A 51 1.76 6.18 -16.24
C ALA A 51 1.77 5.13 -17.34
N SER A 52 2.84 5.02 -18.14
CA SER A 52 3.00 3.92 -19.08
C SER A 52 3.39 2.65 -18.34
N LEU A 53 2.96 1.48 -18.85
CA LEU A 53 3.27 0.18 -18.26
C LEU A 53 4.79 0.03 -18.02
N ASP A 54 5.62 0.42 -18.98
CA ASP A 54 7.08 0.36 -18.87
C ASP A 54 7.65 1.25 -17.77
N ALA A 55 7.08 2.46 -17.59
CA ALA A 55 7.51 3.34 -16.51
C ALA A 55 7.12 2.77 -15.14
N LEU A 56 5.94 2.15 -15.04
CA LEU A 56 5.47 1.52 -13.82
C LEU A 56 6.31 0.27 -13.49
N CYS A 57 6.60 -0.59 -14.47
CA CYS A 57 7.45 -1.76 -14.26
C CYS A 57 8.85 -1.36 -13.78
N LYS A 58 9.48 -0.36 -14.41
CA LYS A 58 10.78 0.15 -13.98
C LYS A 58 10.76 0.70 -12.56
N ARG A 59 9.67 1.39 -12.19
CA ARG A 59 9.53 1.99 -10.86
C ARG A 59 9.38 0.94 -9.75
N PHE A 60 8.66 -0.13 -10.03
CA PHE A 60 8.44 -1.21 -9.07
C PHE A 60 9.51 -2.30 -9.15
N GLU A 61 10.61 -2.05 -9.87
CA GLU A 61 11.73 -2.99 -10.07
C GLU A 61 11.26 -4.36 -10.60
N ILE A 62 10.22 -4.35 -11.43
CA ILE A 62 9.68 -5.56 -12.06
C ILE A 62 10.59 -5.95 -13.22
N ASP A 63 10.96 -7.23 -13.27
CA ASP A 63 11.86 -7.74 -14.30
C ASP A 63 11.20 -7.71 -15.69
N LEU A 64 11.84 -6.97 -16.60
CA LEU A 64 11.44 -6.81 -17.99
C LEU A 64 12.25 -7.72 -18.94
N SER A 65 13.16 -8.56 -18.41
CA SER A 65 14.05 -9.43 -19.19
C SER A 65 13.30 -10.40 -20.10
N LEU A 66 12.09 -10.81 -19.71
CA LEU A 66 11.23 -11.71 -20.50
C LEU A 66 10.56 -11.00 -21.69
N ARG A 67 10.74 -9.68 -21.86
CA ARG A 67 10.05 -8.84 -22.86
C ARG A 67 10.76 -8.79 -24.22
N GLU A 68 11.28 -9.91 -24.70
CA GLU A 68 11.83 -10.00 -26.07
C GLU A 68 10.75 -9.99 -27.16
N LYS A 69 9.53 -10.45 -26.84
CA LYS A 69 8.37 -10.36 -27.73
C LYS A 69 7.24 -9.66 -26.99
N HIS A 70 6.88 -8.46 -27.43
CA HIS A 70 5.69 -7.73 -26.98
C HIS A 70 4.45 -8.60 -27.19
N GLY A 71 4.09 -9.38 -26.18
CA GLY A 71 2.98 -10.31 -26.22
C GLY A 71 1.93 -9.90 -25.21
N ALA A 72 0.66 -9.87 -25.61
CA ALA A 72 -0.46 -9.53 -24.73
C ALA A 72 -0.49 -10.37 -23.44
N LEU A 73 -0.04 -11.62 -23.50
CA LEU A 73 0.08 -12.49 -22.32
C LEU A 73 1.14 -11.98 -21.33
N LEU A 74 2.29 -11.54 -21.82
CA LEU A 74 3.35 -11.02 -20.97
C LEU A 74 2.94 -9.66 -20.38
N ASP A 75 2.37 -8.78 -21.20
CA ASP A 75 1.88 -7.48 -20.73
C ASP A 75 0.75 -7.66 -19.69
N ALA A 76 -0.11 -8.67 -19.83
CA ALA A 76 -1.11 -9.01 -18.81
C ALA A 76 -0.50 -9.48 -17.48
N LYS A 77 0.61 -10.23 -17.52
CA LYS A 77 1.36 -10.64 -16.31
C LYS A 77 2.01 -9.44 -15.63
N LEU A 78 2.72 -8.61 -16.39
CA LEU A 78 3.34 -7.38 -15.89
C LEU A 78 2.28 -6.44 -15.30
N LEU A 79 1.14 -6.28 -15.98
CA LEU A 79 0.03 -5.48 -15.50
C LEU A 79 -0.52 -5.99 -14.17
N ALA A 80 -0.63 -7.30 -13.99
CA ALA A 80 -1.09 -7.89 -12.73
C ALA A 80 -0.12 -7.56 -11.58
N GLU A 81 1.19 -7.65 -11.81
CA GLU A 81 2.20 -7.31 -10.81
C GLU A 81 2.17 -5.82 -10.47
N VAL A 82 2.11 -4.95 -11.48
CA VAL A 82 1.98 -3.49 -11.31
C VAL A 82 0.71 -3.14 -10.54
N TYR A 83 -0.42 -3.75 -10.90
CA TYR A 83 -1.69 -3.51 -10.22
C TYR A 83 -1.59 -3.85 -8.72
N LEU A 84 -0.97 -4.99 -8.40
CA LEU A 84 -0.78 -5.43 -7.02
C LEU A 84 0.06 -4.42 -6.21
N GLN A 85 1.10 -3.86 -6.83
CA GLN A 85 1.93 -2.81 -6.22
C GLN A 85 1.14 -1.50 -6.03
N LEU A 86 0.32 -1.10 -7.01
CA LEU A 86 -0.49 0.11 -6.93
C LEU A 86 -1.58 0.06 -5.84
N THR A 87 -2.12 -1.13 -5.56
CA THR A 87 -3.18 -1.32 -4.55
C THR A 87 -2.65 -1.44 -3.12
N GLY A 88 -1.34 -1.41 -2.89
CA GLY A 88 -0.75 -1.49 -1.54
C GLY A 88 0.41 -2.47 -1.39
N GLY A 89 0.83 -3.16 -2.47
CA GLY A 89 1.93 -4.11 -2.41
C GLY A 89 1.69 -5.26 -1.43
N ARG A 90 2.77 -5.92 -0.99
CA ARG A 90 2.74 -7.03 -0.01
C ARG A 90 2.59 -6.58 1.45
N GLN A 91 2.48 -5.29 1.71
CA GLN A 91 2.32 -4.76 3.06
C GLN A 91 0.87 -4.36 3.28
N SER A 92 0.17 -5.09 4.15
CA SER A 92 -1.07 -4.59 4.74
C SER A 92 -0.74 -3.24 5.38
N SER A 93 -1.44 -2.18 4.97
CA SER A 93 -1.27 -0.85 5.54
C SER A 93 -1.40 -0.96 7.07
N LEU A 94 -0.38 -0.49 7.79
CA LEU A 94 -0.48 -0.22 9.22
C LEU A 94 -1.44 0.98 9.36
N SER A 95 -2.70 0.71 9.67
CA SER A 95 -3.69 1.75 9.96
C SER A 95 -3.34 2.44 11.28
N LEU A 96 -2.45 3.42 11.21
CA LEU A 96 -2.33 4.46 12.23
C LEU A 96 -3.40 5.49 11.89
N GLU A 97 -4.44 5.59 12.73
CA GLU A 97 -5.46 6.62 12.62
C GLU A 97 -4.81 7.99 12.78
N GLN A 98 -4.45 8.60 11.66
CA GLN A 98 -4.13 10.02 11.61
C GLN A 98 -5.46 10.77 11.51
N GLU A 99 -5.93 11.31 12.64
CA GLU A 99 -6.99 12.31 12.63
C GLU A 99 -6.54 13.50 11.78
N HIS A 100 -7.05 13.56 10.54
CA HIS A 100 -6.91 14.74 9.69
C HIS A 100 -7.66 15.90 10.35
N THR A 101 -6.91 16.77 11.03
CA THR A 101 -7.44 18.02 11.55
C THR A 101 -7.64 19.00 10.40
N ASP A 102 -8.90 19.16 10.03
CA ASP A 102 -9.35 20.18 9.11
C ASP A 102 -9.03 21.57 9.66
N LYS A 103 -8.60 22.47 8.77
CA LYS A 103 -8.15 23.83 9.10
C LYS A 103 -9.30 24.67 9.64
N SER A 104 -9.54 24.59 10.94
CA SER A 104 -10.25 25.63 11.70
C SER A 104 -9.43 25.91 12.94
N LYS A 105 -9.11 27.19 13.18
CA LYS A 105 -8.44 27.65 14.40
C LYS A 105 -9.37 27.37 15.60
N LYS A 106 -9.36 26.15 16.11
CA LYS A 106 -9.88 25.83 17.43
C LYS A 106 -8.77 26.10 18.43
N VAL A 107 -9.02 27.05 19.32
CA VAL A 107 -8.23 27.24 20.53
C VAL A 107 -8.20 25.88 21.24
N ILE A 108 -7.02 25.27 21.30
CA ILE A 108 -6.80 24.06 22.08
C ILE A 108 -6.84 24.52 23.52
N ASN A 109 -8.00 24.41 24.18
CA ASN A 109 -7.99 24.27 25.62
C ASN A 109 -7.23 22.97 25.89
N LYS A 110 -5.97 23.08 26.33
CA LYS A 110 -5.27 21.97 26.97
C LYS A 110 -6.04 21.68 28.25
N GLU A 111 -7.05 20.83 28.16
CA GLU A 111 -7.56 20.16 29.34
C GLU A 111 -6.42 19.25 29.81
N GLU A 112 -5.77 19.66 30.89
CA GLU A 112 -4.85 18.79 31.62
C GLU A 112 -5.61 17.50 31.96
N PRO A 113 -5.01 16.32 31.74
CA PRO A 113 -5.69 15.07 32.05
C PRO A 113 -6.03 15.09 33.54
N LYS A 114 -7.32 15.00 33.86
CA LYS A 114 -7.78 14.86 35.25
C LYS A 114 -7.31 13.49 35.74
N LEU A 115 -6.18 13.45 36.45
CA LEU A 115 -5.64 12.25 37.11
C LEU A 115 -6.44 11.90 38.38
N ASP A 116 -7.76 12.06 38.35
CA ASP A 116 -8.59 11.72 39.50
C ASP A 116 -8.85 10.20 39.48
N ASN A 117 -8.30 9.52 40.49
CA ASN A 117 -8.43 8.08 40.77
C ASN A 117 -7.58 7.10 39.95
N LEU A 118 -6.33 7.45 39.63
CA LEU A 118 -5.37 6.43 39.19
C LEU A 118 -4.77 5.69 40.38
N THR A 119 -4.94 4.37 40.40
CA THR A 119 -4.21 3.49 41.32
C THR A 119 -2.77 3.36 40.82
N PHE A 120 -1.83 4.03 41.48
CA PHE A 120 -0.41 3.86 41.19
C PHE A 120 0.04 2.48 41.71
N ILE A 121 0.53 1.64 40.81
CA ILE A 121 1.20 0.39 41.17
C ILE A 121 2.68 0.71 41.26
N GLU A 122 3.22 0.77 42.48
CA GLU A 122 4.66 0.85 42.68
C GLU A 122 5.24 -0.55 42.46
N ALA A 123 5.88 -0.75 41.32
CA ALA A 123 6.72 -1.92 41.08
C ALA A 123 8.04 -1.72 41.83
N THR A 124 8.18 -2.35 43.00
CA THR A 124 9.43 -2.34 43.76
C THR A 124 10.38 -3.40 43.20
N LEU A 125 11.57 -2.98 42.78
CA LEU A 125 12.61 -3.86 42.25
C LEU A 125 13.10 -4.82 43.35
N THR A 126 13.03 -6.12 43.08
CA THR A 126 13.57 -7.13 43.99
C THR A 126 15.08 -7.22 43.86
N GLU A 127 15.77 -7.67 44.92
CA GLU A 127 17.24 -7.82 44.89
C GLU A 127 17.68 -8.85 43.84
N GLN A 128 16.85 -9.87 43.59
CA GLN A 128 17.09 -10.86 42.55
C GLN A 128 17.11 -10.24 41.13
N GLU A 129 16.16 -9.35 40.83
CA GLU A 129 16.09 -8.69 39.52
C GLU A 129 17.29 -7.76 39.28
N LYS A 130 17.87 -7.17 40.34
CA LYS A 130 19.10 -6.38 40.23
C LYS A 130 20.29 -7.24 39.85
N GLU A 131 20.46 -8.41 40.48
CA GLU A 131 21.56 -9.32 40.19
C GLU A 131 21.48 -9.82 38.74
N GLU A 132 20.30 -10.30 38.30
CA GLU A 132 20.08 -10.74 36.93
C GLU A 132 20.33 -9.62 35.90
N HIS A 133 19.92 -8.39 36.22
CA HIS A 133 20.18 -7.23 35.38
C HIS A 133 21.69 -6.89 35.29
N THR A 134 22.43 -6.99 36.39
CA THR A 134 23.89 -6.77 36.38
C THR A 134 24.63 -7.85 35.59
N GLU A 135 24.21 -9.12 35.69
CA GLU A 135 24.75 -10.19 34.86
C GLU A 135 24.46 -9.98 33.37
N MET A 136 23.25 -9.51 33.04
CA MET A 136 22.86 -9.18 31.67
C MET A 136 23.73 -8.05 31.11
N ILE A 137 23.92 -6.96 31.88
CA ILE A 137 24.74 -5.83 31.46
C ILE A 137 26.18 -6.25 31.19
N ASN A 138 26.76 -7.12 32.03
CA ASN A 138 28.12 -7.61 31.86
C ASN A 138 28.31 -8.47 30.59
N LYS A 139 27.24 -9.06 30.04
CA LYS A 139 27.27 -9.80 28.78
C LYS A 139 27.20 -8.90 27.54
N ILE A 140 26.84 -7.62 27.70
CA ILE A 140 26.68 -6.68 26.60
C ILE A 140 27.97 -5.85 26.43
N ASN A 141 28.62 -6.00 25.29
CA ASN A 141 29.77 -5.15 24.94
C ASN A 141 29.34 -3.69 24.72
N SER A 142 29.98 -2.75 25.40
CA SER A 142 29.72 -1.30 25.33
C SER A 142 28.34 -0.86 25.86
N SER A 143 27.90 -1.41 27.00
CA SER A 143 26.65 -0.97 27.64
C SER A 143 26.70 0.49 28.09
N LEU A 144 25.67 1.28 27.74
CA LEU A 144 25.47 2.67 28.19
C LEU A 144 25.12 2.78 29.68
N TRP A 145 24.71 1.67 30.30
CA TRP A 145 24.32 1.61 31.72
C TRP A 145 25.52 1.57 32.68
N LEU A 146 26.73 1.29 32.17
CA LEU A 146 27.98 1.26 32.95
C LEU A 146 28.76 2.58 32.90
N LYS A 147 28.20 3.62 32.25
CA LYS A 147 28.85 4.91 32.00
C LYS A 147 28.35 5.97 32.97
#